data_AF-A0A243CYL5-F1
#
_entry.id   AF-A0A243CYL5-F1
#
_cell.length_a   1.000
_cell.length_b   1.000
_cell.length_c   1.000
_cell.angle_alpha   90.00
_cell.angle_beta   90.00
_cell.angle_gamma   90.00
#
_symmetry.space_group_name_H-M   'P 1'
#
loop_
_entity.id
_entity.type
_entity.pdbx_description
1 polymer ?
#
loop_
_entity_poly.entity_id
_entity_poly.type
_entity_poly.pdbx_seq_one_letter_code
_entity_poly.pdbx_strand_id
1 'polypeptide(L)'
;MCSTPGKVSYDSNVKHNSYIWNDYGDIQAMTYRELAEIKRRHLRYLDEGWLFILDDGVRAILCGDDSIFIKPEEVKRIFNLPTKEMDRRDTKT
;
A
#
# COMPACT_ATOMS: atom_id res chain seq x y z
N MET A 1 -4.62 -16.54 15.90
CA MET A 1 -4.18 -15.83 14.68
C MET A 1 -3.66 -14.47 15.10
N CYS A 2 -2.34 -14.29 15.16
CA CYS A 2 -1.75 -12.97 15.45
C CYS A 2 -1.65 -12.22 14.12
N SER A 3 -2.76 -11.61 13.70
CA SER A 3 -2.72 -10.62 12.63
C SER A 3 -2.12 -9.36 13.25
N THR A 4 -0.91 -9.00 12.87
CA THR A 4 -0.33 -7.70 13.23
C THR A 4 -1.33 -6.62 12.77
N PRO A 5 -1.85 -5.76 13.66
CA PRO A 5 -2.80 -4.74 13.25
C PRO A 5 -2.13 -3.83 12.22
N GLY A 6 -2.67 -3.80 11.00
CA GLY A 6 -2.15 -3.02 9.87
C GLY A 6 -2.48 -1.53 9.98
N LYS A 7 -2.49 -0.99 11.21
CA LYS A 7 -2.89 0.39 11.45
C LYS A 7 -1.78 1.34 11.03
N VAL A 8 -2.06 2.16 10.03
CA VAL A 8 -1.18 3.23 9.56
C VAL A 8 -1.92 4.55 9.71
N SER A 9 -1.24 5.58 10.20
CA SER A 9 -1.76 6.93 10.22
C SER A 9 -0.77 7.91 9.62
N TYR A 10 -1.30 8.94 8.96
CA TYR A 10 -0.54 10.05 8.40
C TYR A 10 -1.25 11.36 8.74
N ASP A 11 -0.55 12.23 9.47
CA ASP A 11 -1.00 13.58 9.76
C ASP A 11 -0.44 14.54 8.71
N SER A 12 -1.32 15.15 7.93
CA SER A 12 -0.98 16.09 6.90
C SER A 12 -0.62 17.46 7.48
N ASN A 13 0.57 17.94 7.13
CA ASN A 13 0.96 19.32 7.39
C ASN A 13 0.48 20.29 6.30
N VAL A 14 -0.17 19.81 5.23
CA VAL A 14 -0.64 20.66 4.12
C VAL A 14 -2.04 21.19 4.41
N LYS A 15 -2.93 20.32 4.88
CA LYS A 15 -4.33 20.65 5.16
C LYS A 15 -4.74 20.49 6.63
N HIS A 16 -3.81 20.08 7.50
CA HIS A 16 -4.14 19.68 8.88
C HIS A 16 -5.18 18.55 8.95
N ASN A 17 -5.18 17.66 7.94
CA ASN A 17 -6.02 16.48 7.89
C ASN A 17 -5.26 15.26 8.44
N SER A 18 -5.93 14.37 9.14
CA SER A 18 -5.39 13.08 9.55
C SER A 18 -5.99 11.96 8.70
N TYR A 19 -5.14 11.14 8.12
CA TYR A 19 -5.51 9.97 7.32
C TYR A 19 -5.18 8.71 8.11
N ILE A 20 -6.15 7.82 8.28
CA ILE A 20 -6.01 6.60 9.06
C ILE A 20 -6.49 5.42 8.21
N TRP A 21 -5.64 4.41 8.11
CA TRP A 21 -5.93 3.09 7.57
C TRP A 21 -5.90 2.12 8.74
N ASN A 22 -7.04 1.50 9.05
CA ASN A 22 -7.18 0.58 10.18
C ASN A 22 -6.93 -0.87 9.76
N ASP A 23 -7.23 -1.20 8.50
CA ASP A 23 -7.11 -2.54 7.95
C ASP A 23 -6.47 -2.55 6.55
N TYR A 24 -5.97 -3.74 6.16
CA TYR A 24 -5.44 -3.95 4.81
C TYR A 24 -6.55 -3.78 3.76
N GLY A 25 -6.30 -2.94 2.76
CA GLY A 25 -7.26 -2.64 1.71
C GLY A 25 -8.17 -1.44 1.98
N ASP A 26 -7.99 -0.74 3.11
CA ASP A 26 -8.66 0.54 3.35
C ASP A 26 -8.32 1.56 2.27
N ILE A 27 -9.35 2.29 1.81
CA ILE A 27 -9.22 3.27 0.73
C ILE A 27 -9.49 4.65 1.31
N GLN A 28 -8.63 5.61 0.96
CA GLN A 28 -8.77 7.01 1.34
C GLN A 28 -8.70 7.91 0.11
N ALA A 29 -9.55 8.94 0.08
CA ALA A 29 -9.49 9.97 -0.94
C ALA A 29 -8.48 11.05 -0.53
N MET A 30 -7.43 11.20 -1.33
CA MET A 30 -6.36 12.17 -1.09
C MET A 30 -6.11 13.01 -2.35
N THR A 31 -5.79 14.28 -2.15
CA THR A 31 -5.39 15.13 -3.28
C THR A 31 -3.96 14.84 -3.71
N TYR A 32 -3.62 15.09 -4.98
CA TYR A 32 -2.26 14.96 -5.51
C TYR A 32 -1.18 15.58 -4.59
N ARG A 33 -1.42 16.80 -4.09
CA ARG A 33 -0.48 17.50 -3.21
C ARG A 33 -0.20 16.75 -1.90
N GLU A 34 -1.18 16.04 -1.36
CA GLU A 34 -1.02 15.22 -0.15
C GLU A 34 -0.14 14.00 -0.44
N LEU A 35 -0.42 13.29 -1.53
CA LEU A 35 0.35 12.13 -1.95
C LEU A 35 1.80 12.52 -2.28
N ALA A 36 2.01 13.67 -2.90
CA ALA A 36 3.34 14.22 -3.17
C ALA A 36 4.12 14.50 -1.88
N GLU A 37 3.47 15.05 -0.85
CA GLU A 37 4.11 15.28 0.45
C GLU A 37 4.39 13.98 1.20
N ILE A 38 3.49 12.99 1.14
CA ILE A 38 3.75 11.65 1.67
C ILE A 38 4.99 11.07 1.01
N LYS A 39 5.08 11.12 -0.34
CA LYS A 39 6.27 10.62 -1.05
C LYS A 39 7.54 11.32 -0.58
N ARG A 40 7.50 12.66 -0.50
CA ARG A 40 8.65 13.48 -0.14
C ARG A 40 9.17 13.18 1.26
N ARG A 41 8.29 12.90 2.22
CA ARG A 41 8.64 12.75 3.64
C ARG A 41 8.78 11.30 4.10
N HIS A 42 7.98 10.42 3.52
CA HIS A 42 7.82 9.03 3.93
C HIS A 42 7.82 8.13 2.70
N LEU A 43 8.96 8.08 2.00
CA LEU A 43 9.17 7.25 0.80
C LEU A 43 8.67 5.81 1.00
N ARG A 44 8.92 5.23 2.19
CA ARG A 44 8.45 3.92 2.62
C ARG A 44 6.96 3.67 2.37
N TYR A 45 6.11 4.69 2.48
CA TYR A 45 4.67 4.51 2.29
C TYR A 45 4.32 4.16 0.84
N LEU A 46 5.06 4.67 -0.14
CA LEU A 46 4.77 4.44 -1.56
C LEU A 46 5.79 3.50 -2.22
N ASP A 47 7.07 3.63 -1.89
CA ASP A 47 8.14 2.87 -2.53
C ASP A 47 8.27 1.45 -1.97
N GLU A 48 7.95 1.23 -0.68
CA GLU A 48 7.92 -0.13 -0.08
C GLU A 48 6.52 -0.78 -0.17
N GLY A 49 5.59 -0.19 -0.93
CA GLY A 49 4.29 -0.79 -1.22
C GLY A 49 3.30 -0.86 -0.05
N TRP A 50 3.43 0.04 0.94
CA TRP A 50 2.48 0.12 2.06
C TRP A 50 1.14 0.74 1.63
N LEU A 51 1.19 1.72 0.74
CA LEU A 51 0.05 2.41 0.16
C LEU A 51 0.12 2.29 -1.37
N PHE A 52 -1.04 2.07 -1.98
CA PHE A 52 -1.18 2.00 -3.43
C PHE A 52 -2.02 3.17 -3.93
N ILE A 53 -1.54 3.83 -4.99
CA ILE A 53 -2.29 4.88 -5.70
C ILE A 53 -3.13 4.19 -6.78
N LEU A 54 -4.46 4.30 -6.65
CA LEU A 54 -5.41 3.70 -7.59
C LEU A 54 -5.57 4.51 -8.88
N ASP A 55 -5.28 5.82 -8.85
CA ASP A 55 -5.32 6.68 -10.03
C ASP A 55 -4.03 6.53 -10.85
N ASP A 56 -4.14 5.96 -12.04
CA ASP A 56 -2.99 5.67 -12.91
C ASP A 56 -2.25 6.93 -13.37
N GLY A 57 -2.95 8.04 -13.58
CA GLY A 57 -2.33 9.30 -14.01
C GLY A 57 -1.49 9.91 -12.88
N VAL A 58 -2.04 9.93 -11.67
CA VAL A 58 -1.31 10.39 -10.47
C VAL A 58 -0.15 9.44 -10.16
N ARG A 59 -0.36 8.13 -10.29
CA ARG A 59 0.69 7.12 -10.08
C ARG A 59 1.85 7.30 -11.04
N ALA A 60 1.61 7.48 -12.34
CA ALA A 60 2.69 7.67 -13.31
C ALA A 60 3.54 8.92 -13.04
N ILE A 61 2.94 9.96 -12.43
CA ILE A 61 3.65 11.19 -12.07
C ILE A 61 4.43 11.01 -10.76
N LEU A 62 3.80 10.37 -9.76
CA LEU A 62 4.35 10.27 -8.42
C LEU A 62 5.24 9.06 -8.22
N CYS A 63 5.02 7.93 -8.88
CA CYS A 63 5.78 6.70 -8.74
C CYS A 63 6.58 6.46 -10.02
N GLY A 64 7.86 6.08 -9.90
CA GLY A 64 8.66 5.70 -11.08
C GLY A 64 8.19 4.36 -11.65
N ASP A 65 8.64 4.04 -12.87
CA ASP A 65 8.29 2.78 -13.56
C ASP A 65 8.64 1.52 -12.76
N ASP A 66 9.61 1.61 -11.83
CA ASP A 66 10.05 0.50 -10.96
C ASP A 66 9.16 0.29 -9.71
N SER A 67 8.07 1.05 -9.56
CA SER A 67 7.16 0.88 -8.42
C SER A 67 6.36 -0.42 -8.51
N ILE A 68 6.34 -1.18 -7.40
CA ILE A 68 5.58 -2.43 -7.30
C ILE A 68 4.10 -2.08 -7.39
N PHE A 69 3.51 -2.28 -8.57
CA PHE A 69 2.09 -2.08 -8.79
C PHE A 69 1.38 -3.43 -8.73
N ILE A 70 0.52 -3.58 -7.73
CA ILE A 70 -0.42 -4.70 -7.65
C ILE A 70 -1.77 -4.13 -8.06
N LYS A 71 -2.33 -4.62 -9.16
CA LYS A 71 -3.67 -4.20 -9.59
C LYS A 71 -4.70 -4.54 -8.49
N PRO A 72 -5.77 -3.76 -8.31
CA PRO A 72 -6.82 -4.08 -7.35
C PRO A 72 -7.39 -5.50 -7.50
N GLU A 73 -7.45 -6.01 -8.74
CA GLU A 73 -7.87 -7.37 -9.05
C GLU A 73 -6.84 -8.42 -8.59
N GLU A 74 -5.54 -8.09 -8.67
CA GLU A 74 -4.45 -8.93 -8.16
C GLU A 74 -4.38 -8.91 -6.63
N VAL A 75 -4.69 -7.80 -5.97
CA VAL A 75 -4.83 -7.74 -4.51
C VAL A 75 -5.89 -8.75 -4.05
N LYS A 76 -7.07 -8.74 -4.68
CA LYS A 76 -8.13 -9.72 -4.38
C LYS A 76 -7.67 -11.15 -4.63
N ARG A 77 -6.88 -11.40 -5.68
CA ARG A 77 -6.35 -12.73 -5.98
C ARG A 77 -5.33 -13.20 -4.93
N ILE A 78 -4.44 -12.33 -4.48
CA ILE A 78 -3.44 -12.62 -3.43
C ILE A 78 -4.13 -12.96 -2.10
N PHE A 79 -5.14 -12.17 -1.72
CA PHE A 79 -5.87 -12.40 -0.47
C PHE A 79 -6.89 -13.54 -0.54
N ASN A 80 -7.36 -13.93 -1.75
CA ASN A 80 -8.24 -15.07 -1.95
C ASN A 80 -7.51 -16.38 -2.29
N LEU A 81 -6.17 -16.37 -2.39
CA LEU A 81 -5.40 -17.60 -2.56
C LEU A 81 -5.51 -18.41 -1.25
N PRO A 82 -5.98 -19.67 -1.30
CA PRO A 82 -5.95 -20.53 -0.13
C PRO A 82 -4.49 -20.69 0.31
N THR A 83 -4.22 -20.37 1.57
CA THR A 83 -2.90 -20.31 2.24
C THR A 83 -2.08 -21.62 2.21
N LYS A 84 -2.51 -22.64 1.47
CA LYS A 84 -1.91 -23.97 1.41
C LYS A 84 -0.65 -24.07 0.53
N GLU A 85 -0.31 -23.04 -0.26
CA GLU A 85 0.88 -23.08 -1.13
C GLU A 85 2.11 -22.31 -0.63
N MET A 86 2.04 -21.66 0.55
CA MET A 86 3.22 -21.01 1.16
C MET A 86 4.02 -21.91 2.11
N ASP A 87 3.63 -23.18 2.28
CA ASP A 87 4.25 -24.10 3.26
C ASP A 87 4.98 -25.30 2.60
N ARG A 88 5.56 -25.12 1.42
CA ARG A 88 6.59 -26.04 0.92
C ARG A 88 7.96 -25.48 1.24
N ARG A 89 8.40 -25.67 2.48
CA ARG A 89 9.83 -25.85 2.73
C ARG A 89 10.20 -27.21 2.17
N ASP A 90 10.73 -27.19 0.96
CA ASP A 90 11.54 -28.29 0.44
C ASP A 90 12.76 -28.46 1.37
N THR A 91 12.59 -29.25 2.43
CA THR A 91 13.70 -29.86 3.14
C THR A 91 13.91 -31.23 2.54
N LYS A 92 14.60 -31.23 1.40
CA LYS A 92 15.26 -32.41 0.88
C LYS A 92 16.60 -32.56 1.62
N THR A 93 16.67 -33.44 2.61
CA THR A 93 17.89 -34.20 2.92
C THR A 93 17.52 -35.50 3.59
#